data_AF-A0AAQ4CT47-F1
#
_entry.id   AF-A0AAQ4CT47-F1
#
_cell.length_a   1.000
_cell.length_b   1.000
_cell.length_c   1.000
_cell.angle_alpha   90.00
_cell.angle_beta   90.00
_cell.angle_gamma   90.00
#
_symmetry.space_group_name_H-M   'P 1'
#
loop_
_entity.id
_entity.type
_entity.pdbx_description
1 polymer ?
#
loop_
_entity_poly.entity_id
_entity_poly.type
_entity_poly.pdbx_seq_one_letter_code
_entity_poly.pdbx_strand_id
1 'polypeptide(L)'
;MNAIERLNECINELNSVNESELSINEIDLLKFLRGQIIKSRSLLEIFSKSVDEKRWDDVLSSTFQILQRANSIFGYLVQPTILSLVSKSKLSAIIENVIDSLAFAISEMIVVLKQNNKMIGIDSITVNIASNPPSISVSVVIKGG
;
A
#
# COMPACT_ATOMS: atom_id res chain seq x y z
N MET A 1 9.53 7.56 -9.40
CA MET A 1 9.55 6.81 -8.12
C MET A 1 9.58 5.34 -8.44
N ASN A 2 10.49 4.57 -7.84
CA ASN A 2 10.67 3.15 -8.17
C ASN A 2 9.44 2.32 -7.75
N ALA A 3 8.69 2.78 -6.74
CA ALA A 3 7.47 2.11 -6.30
C ALA A 3 6.36 2.10 -7.38
N ILE A 4 6.33 3.07 -8.30
CA ILE A 4 5.33 3.06 -9.39
C ILE A 4 5.61 1.91 -10.35
N GLU A 5 6.88 1.71 -10.73
CA GLU A 5 7.31 0.60 -11.60
C GLU A 5 7.01 -0.75 -10.94
N ARG A 6 7.36 -0.89 -9.67
CA ARG A 6 7.08 -2.11 -8.90
C ARG A 6 5.59 -2.42 -8.78
N LEU A 7 4.74 -1.40 -8.57
CA LEU A 7 3.29 -1.62 -8.57
C LEU A 7 2.76 -1.98 -9.97
N ASN A 8 3.34 -1.48 -11.05
CA ASN A 8 2.96 -1.89 -12.41
C ASN A 8 3.28 -3.37 -12.66
N GLU A 9 4.45 -3.84 -12.22
CA GLU A 9 4.82 -5.26 -12.28
C GLU A 9 3.83 -6.12 -11.49
N CYS A 10 3.50 -5.70 -10.26
CA CYS A 10 2.51 -6.37 -9.43
C CYS A 10 1.11 -6.41 -10.09
N ILE A 11 0.68 -5.33 -10.76
CA ILE A 11 -0.57 -5.29 -11.54
C ILE A 11 -0.53 -6.30 -12.68
N ASN A 12 0.59 -6.39 -13.40
CA ASN A 12 0.74 -7.31 -14.52
C ASN A 12 0.67 -8.77 -14.03
N GLU A 13 1.31 -9.09 -12.91
CA GLU A 13 1.20 -10.41 -12.28
C GLU A 13 -0.25 -10.73 -11.90
N LEU A 14 -0.94 -9.81 -11.21
CA LEU A 14 -2.35 -9.96 -10.83
C LEU A 14 -3.29 -10.13 -12.04
N ASN A 15 -2.96 -9.52 -13.18
CA ASN A 15 -3.72 -9.64 -14.42
C ASN A 15 -3.40 -10.91 -15.21
N SER A 16 -2.24 -11.53 -14.98
CA SER A 16 -1.84 -12.77 -15.63
C SER A 16 -2.51 -14.03 -15.03
N VAL A 17 -3.11 -13.90 -13.85
CA VAL A 17 -3.77 -15.01 -13.16
C VAL A 17 -5.00 -15.47 -13.93
N ASN A 18 -5.03 -16.76 -14.27
CA ASN A 18 -6.20 -17.38 -14.88
C ASN A 18 -7.29 -17.65 -13.83
N GLU A 19 -8.35 -16.83 -13.86
CA GLU A 19 -9.48 -16.93 -12.92
C GLU A 19 -10.23 -18.27 -13.00
N SER A 20 -10.15 -19.01 -14.12
CA SER A 20 -10.85 -20.30 -14.27
C SER A 20 -10.29 -21.43 -13.40
N GLU A 21 -9.07 -21.26 -12.89
CA GLU A 21 -8.41 -22.24 -12.02
C GLU A 21 -8.59 -21.95 -10.53
N LEU A 22 -9.31 -20.88 -10.20
CA LEU A 22 -9.47 -20.39 -8.85
C LEU A 22 -10.84 -20.77 -8.27
N SER A 23 -10.86 -21.03 -6.97
CA SER A 23 -12.10 -21.07 -6.20
C SER A 23 -12.76 -19.69 -6.13
N ILE A 24 -14.06 -19.63 -5.82
CA ILE A 24 -14.80 -18.36 -5.67
C ILE A 24 -14.09 -17.42 -4.67
N ASN A 25 -13.62 -17.97 -3.54
CA ASN A 25 -12.90 -17.19 -2.52
C ASN A 25 -11.57 -16.63 -3.04
N GLU A 26 -10.85 -17.38 -3.88
CA GLU A 26 -9.61 -16.90 -4.52
C GLU A 26 -9.88 -15.84 -5.58
N ILE A 27 -10.99 -15.95 -6.33
CA ILE A 27 -11.43 -14.94 -7.29
C ILE A 27 -11.76 -13.63 -6.56
N ASP A 28 -12.48 -13.71 -5.44
CA ASP A 28 -12.83 -12.53 -4.64
C ASP A 28 -11.59 -11.86 -4.03
N LEU A 29 -10.66 -12.67 -3.50
CA LEU A 29 -9.36 -12.18 -3.02
C LEU A 29 -8.58 -11.50 -4.16
N LEU A 30 -8.46 -12.14 -5.32
CA LEU A 30 -7.76 -11.59 -6.48
C LEU A 30 -8.35 -10.24 -6.92
N LYS A 31 -9.68 -10.16 -7.02
CA LYS A 31 -10.39 -8.91 -7.37
C LYS A 31 -10.16 -7.82 -6.33
N PHE A 32 -10.21 -8.17 -5.05
CA PHE A 32 -9.90 -7.25 -3.97
C PHE A 32 -8.47 -6.70 -4.08
N LEU A 33 -7.46 -7.57 -4.20
CA LEU A 33 -6.06 -7.18 -4.32
C LEU A 33 -5.82 -6.30 -5.56
N ARG A 34 -6.34 -6.71 -6.72
CA ARG A 34 -6.27 -5.94 -7.98
C ARG A 34 -6.85 -4.53 -7.79
N GLY A 35 -8.01 -4.43 -7.16
CA GLY A 35 -8.64 -3.13 -6.86
C GLY A 35 -7.82 -2.26 -5.92
N GLN A 36 -7.15 -2.84 -4.91
CA GLN A 36 -6.30 -2.08 -3.99
C GLN A 36 -5.00 -1.62 -4.64
N ILE A 37 -4.34 -2.47 -5.43
CA ILE A 37 -3.07 -2.14 -6.09
C ILE A 37 -3.27 -1.07 -7.17
N ILE A 38 -4.29 -1.19 -8.02
CA ILE A 38 -4.58 -0.18 -9.06
C ILE A 38 -4.80 1.20 -8.43
N LYS A 39 -5.59 1.27 -7.34
CA LYS A 39 -5.83 2.52 -6.63
C LYS A 39 -4.56 3.04 -5.94
N SER A 40 -3.72 2.17 -5.39
CA SER A 40 -2.44 2.54 -4.78
C SER A 40 -1.46 3.11 -5.80
N ARG A 41 -1.40 2.55 -7.01
CA ARG A 41 -0.60 3.08 -8.13
C ARG A 41 -1.05 4.49 -8.52
N SER A 42 -2.36 4.70 -8.68
CA SER A 42 -2.90 6.03 -8.99
C SER A 42 -2.59 7.05 -7.89
N LEU A 43 -2.67 6.64 -6.61
CA LEU A 43 -2.29 7.51 -5.49
C LEU A 43 -0.79 7.82 -5.48
N LEU A 44 0.09 6.89 -5.87
CA LEU A 44 1.52 7.17 -6.00
C LEU A 44 1.84 8.15 -7.13
N GLU A 45 1.11 8.10 -8.24
CA GLU A 45 1.26 9.09 -9.32
C GLU A 45 0.82 10.47 -8.85
N ILE A 46 -0.31 10.56 -8.14
CA ILE A 46 -0.77 11.80 -7.52
C ILE A 46 0.28 12.30 -6.52
N PHE A 47 0.78 11.43 -5.65
CA PHE A 47 1.84 11.74 -4.69
C PHE A 47 3.07 12.31 -5.41
N SER A 48 3.60 11.61 -6.42
CA SER A 48 4.79 12.04 -7.15
C SER A 48 4.59 13.41 -7.79
N LYS A 49 3.46 13.61 -8.47
CA LYS A 49 3.12 14.89 -9.08
C LYS A 49 2.96 16.01 -8.04
N SER A 50 2.31 15.72 -6.91
CA SER A 50 2.11 16.69 -5.83
C SER A 50 3.41 17.06 -5.12
N VAL A 51 4.40 16.16 -5.06
CA VAL A 51 5.76 16.49 -4.60
C VAL A 51 6.42 17.49 -5.54
N ASP A 52 6.39 17.22 -6.85
CA ASP A 52 6.98 18.11 -7.86
C ASP A 52 6.33 19.50 -7.86
N GLU A 53 5.01 19.55 -7.69
CA GLU A 53 4.20 20.78 -7.62
C GLU A 53 4.16 21.41 -6.21
N LYS A 54 4.82 20.81 -5.21
CA LYS A 54 4.85 21.26 -3.81
C LYS A 54 3.45 21.42 -3.18
N ARG A 55 2.48 20.60 -3.61
CA ARG A 55 1.13 20.52 -3.02
C ARG A 55 1.14 19.58 -1.81
N TRP A 56 1.69 20.06 -0.69
CA TRP A 56 2.00 19.23 0.48
C TRP A 56 0.78 18.58 1.15
N ASP A 57 -0.38 19.23 1.11
CA ASP A 57 -1.63 18.63 1.61
C ASP A 57 -2.01 17.38 0.80
N ASP A 58 -1.83 17.42 -0.53
CA ASP A 58 -2.09 16.28 -1.41
C ASP A 58 -1.05 15.17 -1.22
N VAL A 59 0.20 15.53 -0.92
CA VAL A 59 1.28 14.58 -0.57
C VAL A 59 0.90 13.80 0.69
N LEU A 60 0.45 14.51 1.75
CA LEU A 60 0.01 13.87 2.99
C LEU A 60 -1.25 13.02 2.79
N SER A 61 -2.25 13.57 2.09
CA SER A 61 -3.49 12.85 1.79
C SER A 61 -3.22 11.55 1.04
N SER A 62 -2.37 11.59 0.00
CA SER A 62 -2.03 10.39 -0.78
C SER A 62 -1.27 9.37 0.07
N THR A 63 -0.38 9.81 0.95
CA THR A 63 0.35 8.94 1.88
C THR A 63 -0.60 8.22 2.83
N PHE A 64 -1.52 8.94 3.47
CA PHE A 64 -2.49 8.36 4.40
C PHE A 64 -3.45 7.39 3.71
N GLN A 65 -3.88 7.70 2.49
CA GLN A 65 -4.73 6.81 1.72
C GLN A 65 -4.01 5.51 1.35
N ILE A 66 -2.73 5.54 0.95
CA ILE A 66 -1.97 4.31 0.68
C ILE A 66 -1.74 3.50 1.97
N LEU A 67 -1.45 4.14 3.10
CA LEU A 67 -1.37 3.48 4.41
C LEU A 67 -2.68 2.77 4.77
N GLN A 68 -3.82 3.44 4.57
CA GLN A 68 -5.13 2.85 4.81
C GLN A 68 -5.37 1.64 3.90
N ARG A 69 -4.93 1.66 2.64
CA ARG A 69 -5.04 0.53 1.72
C ARG A 69 -4.20 -0.66 2.16
N ALA A 70 -2.95 -0.42 2.54
CA ALA A 70 -2.08 -1.47 3.08
C ALA A 70 -2.71 -2.12 4.32
N ASN A 71 -3.21 -1.32 5.26
CA ASN A 71 -3.91 -1.83 6.45
C ASN A 71 -5.21 -2.57 6.10
N SER A 72 -5.94 -2.13 5.08
CA SER A 72 -7.14 -2.82 4.61
C SER A 72 -6.80 -4.21 4.05
N ILE A 73 -5.68 -4.32 3.33
CA ILE A 73 -5.17 -5.61 2.85
C ILE A 73 -4.78 -6.51 4.01
N PHE A 74 -4.00 -6.00 4.97
CA PHE A 74 -3.64 -6.77 6.16
C PHE A 74 -4.86 -7.26 6.92
N GLY A 75 -5.83 -6.38 7.17
CA GLY A 75 -7.08 -6.73 7.83
C GLY A 75 -7.90 -7.79 7.08
N TYR A 76 -7.85 -7.79 5.75
CA TYR A 76 -8.52 -8.81 4.93
C TYR A 76 -7.79 -10.15 4.96
N LEU A 77 -6.46 -10.14 4.86
CA LEU A 77 -5.63 -11.35 4.81
C LEU A 77 -5.60 -12.12 6.15
N VAL A 78 -5.76 -11.43 7.28
CA VAL A 78 -5.79 -12.08 8.61
C VAL A 78 -7.16 -12.65 9.00
N GLN A 79 -8.19 -12.48 8.18
CA GLN A 79 -9.46 -13.14 8.43
C GLN A 79 -9.25 -14.67 8.38
N PRO A 80 -9.72 -15.46 9.37
CA PRO A 80 -9.38 -16.88 9.47
C PRO A 80 -9.63 -17.69 8.19
N THR A 81 -10.75 -17.41 7.50
CA THR A 81 -11.11 -18.03 6.23
C THR A 81 -10.08 -17.73 5.14
N ILE A 82 -9.64 -16.47 5.02
CA ILE A 82 -8.67 -16.03 4.02
C ILE A 82 -7.28 -16.56 4.37
N LEU A 83 -6.85 -16.48 5.62
CA LEU A 83 -5.55 -16.99 6.04
C LEU A 83 -5.37 -18.48 5.71
N SER A 84 -6.41 -19.28 5.96
CA SER A 84 -6.42 -20.71 5.62
C SER A 84 -6.30 -20.96 4.12
N LEU A 85 -6.92 -20.10 3.30
CA LEU A 85 -6.87 -20.13 1.84
C LEU A 85 -5.46 -19.79 1.34
N VAL A 86 -4.90 -18.67 1.80
CA VAL A 86 -3.59 -18.15 1.38
C VAL A 86 -2.48 -19.17 1.61
N SER A 87 -2.49 -19.86 2.75
CA SER A 87 -1.47 -20.87 3.11
C SER A 87 -1.37 -22.07 2.16
N LYS A 88 -2.38 -22.27 1.30
CA LYS A 88 -2.47 -23.39 0.34
C LYS A 88 -2.72 -22.92 -1.10
N SER A 89 -2.83 -21.62 -1.32
CA SER A 89 -3.27 -21.05 -2.58
C SER A 89 -2.11 -20.86 -3.54
N LYS A 90 -2.41 -21.02 -4.83
CA LYS A 90 -1.54 -20.59 -5.94
C LYS A 90 -1.24 -19.08 -5.91
N LEU A 91 -2.03 -18.31 -5.16
CA LEU A 91 -1.89 -16.85 -5.01
C LEU A 91 -0.86 -16.42 -3.96
N SER A 92 -0.26 -17.34 -3.18
CA SER A 92 0.64 -16.96 -2.06
C SER A 92 1.77 -16.02 -2.50
N ALA A 93 2.49 -16.37 -3.58
CA ALA A 93 3.58 -15.54 -4.10
C ALA A 93 3.10 -14.15 -4.57
N ILE A 94 1.91 -14.08 -5.18
CA ILE A 94 1.31 -12.82 -5.63
C ILE A 94 0.93 -11.95 -4.43
N ILE A 95 0.41 -12.57 -3.36
CA ILE A 95 0.04 -11.88 -2.12
C ILE A 95 1.28 -11.32 -1.43
N GLU A 96 2.36 -12.11 -1.35
CA GLU A 96 3.65 -11.66 -0.83
C GLU A 96 4.17 -10.45 -1.64
N ASN A 97 4.13 -10.53 -2.97
CA ASN A 97 4.55 -9.42 -3.82
C ASN A 97 3.68 -8.17 -3.64
N VAL A 98 2.37 -8.31 -3.44
CA VAL A 98 1.46 -7.21 -3.10
C VAL A 98 1.88 -6.53 -1.80
N ILE A 99 2.13 -7.32 -0.75
CA ILE A 99 2.54 -6.81 0.57
C ILE A 99 3.87 -6.07 0.45
N ASP A 100 4.86 -6.69 -0.18
CA ASP A 100 6.19 -6.12 -0.34
C ASP A 100 6.17 -4.83 -1.16
N SER A 101 5.38 -4.80 -2.24
CA SER A 101 5.27 -3.62 -3.10
C SER A 101 4.62 -2.44 -2.39
N LEU A 102 3.61 -2.68 -1.55
CA LEU A 102 2.99 -1.64 -0.73
C LEU A 102 3.90 -1.18 0.41
N ALA A 103 4.60 -2.10 1.08
CA ALA A 103 5.58 -1.74 2.09
C ALA A 103 6.70 -0.87 1.50
N PHE A 104 7.17 -1.22 0.29
CA PHE A 104 8.15 -0.43 -0.45
C PHE A 104 7.62 0.96 -0.82
N ALA A 105 6.38 1.05 -1.33
CA ALA A 105 5.72 2.32 -1.61
C ALA A 105 5.61 3.22 -0.38
N ILE A 106 5.18 2.66 0.76
CA ILE A 106 5.10 3.36 2.04
C ILE A 106 6.47 3.87 2.47
N SER A 107 7.51 3.03 2.34
CA SER A 107 8.88 3.42 2.67
C SER A 107 9.35 4.61 1.84
N GLU A 108 9.18 4.58 0.52
CA GLU A 108 9.57 5.69 -0.36
C GLU A 108 8.84 6.99 0.00
N MET A 109 7.51 6.93 0.23
CA MET A 109 6.75 8.12 0.62
C MET A 109 7.21 8.69 1.96
N ILE A 110 7.50 7.84 2.95
CA ILE A 110 8.00 8.29 4.26
C ILE A 110 9.38 8.94 4.12
N VAL A 111 10.26 8.41 3.27
CA VAL A 111 11.56 9.03 2.97
C VAL A 111 11.35 10.44 2.40
N VAL A 112 10.46 10.59 1.43
CA VAL A 112 10.14 11.90 0.83
C VAL A 112 9.55 12.87 1.86
N LEU A 113 8.62 12.41 2.71
CA LEU A 113 8.07 13.24 3.80
C LEU A 113 9.16 13.68 4.78
N LYS A 114 10.08 12.80 5.16
CA LYS A 114 11.20 13.12 6.04
C LYS A 114 12.15 14.15 5.42
N GLN A 115 12.46 14.01 4.13
CA GLN A 115 13.33 14.95 3.40
C GLN A 115 12.71 16.35 3.30
N ASN A 116 11.37 16.45 3.32
CA ASN A 116 10.64 17.71 3.13
C ASN A 116 9.93 18.18 4.42
N ASN A 117 10.23 17.60 5.57
CA ASN A 117 9.48 17.82 6.83
C ASN A 117 9.28 19.30 7.18
N LYS A 118 10.31 20.14 7.02
CA LYS A 118 10.24 21.59 7.26
C LYS A 118 9.25 22.29 6.34
N MET A 119 9.18 21.91 5.06
CA MET A 119 8.27 22.52 4.09
C MET A 119 6.81 22.11 4.32
N ILE A 120 6.61 20.91 4.85
CA ILE A 120 5.30 20.34 5.16
C ILE A 120 4.79 20.80 6.55
N GLY A 121 5.61 21.53 7.32
CA GLY A 121 5.27 21.93 8.68
C GLY A 121 5.27 20.78 9.68
N ILE A 122 6.01 19.71 9.39
CA ILE A 122 6.11 18.50 10.23
C ILE A 122 7.37 18.56 11.10
N ASP A 123 7.17 18.40 12.41
CA ASP A 123 8.24 18.28 13.39
C ASP A 123 8.80 16.87 13.47
N SER A 124 7.93 15.87 13.49
CA SER A 124 8.34 14.48 13.59
C SER A 124 7.39 13.55 12.85
N ILE A 125 7.96 12.45 12.33
CA ILE A 125 7.25 11.36 11.67
C ILE A 125 7.72 10.07 12.35
N THR A 126 6.79 9.42 13.05
CA THR A 126 7.01 8.10 13.68
C THR A 126 6.23 7.07 12.89
N VAL A 127 6.91 5.99 12.47
CA VAL A 127 6.28 4.84 11.81
C VAL A 127 6.31 3.68 12.79
N ASN A 128 5.15 3.10 13.10
CA ASN A 128 5.05 1.90 13.91
C ASN A 128 4.46 0.76 13.08
N ILE A 129 5.07 -0.42 13.20
CA ILE A 129 4.59 -1.64 12.58
C ILE A 129 4.18 -2.58 13.70
N ALA A 130 2.92 -3.01 13.71
CA ALA A 130 2.42 -4.02 14.63
C ALA A 130 2.27 -5.35 13.88
N SER A 131 2.54 -6.47 14.56
CA SER A 131 2.46 -7.80 13.95
C SER A 131 1.16 -8.54 14.25
N ASN A 132 0.38 -8.09 15.25
CA ASN A 132 -0.86 -8.77 15.64
C ASN A 132 -1.94 -7.81 16.19
N PRO A 133 -2.99 -7.48 15.41
CA PRO A 133 -3.08 -7.74 13.97
C PRO A 133 -2.02 -6.95 13.18
N PRO A 134 -1.53 -7.47 12.03
CA PRO A 134 -0.59 -6.75 11.19
C PRO A 134 -1.13 -5.38 10.78
N SER A 135 -0.36 -4.33 11.06
CA SER A 135 -0.72 -2.96 10.68
C SER A 135 0.50 -2.06 10.63
N ILE A 136 0.41 -1.02 9.79
CA ILE A 136 1.37 0.08 9.72
C ILE A 136 0.65 1.36 10.14
N SER A 137 1.19 2.05 11.13
CA SER A 137 0.68 3.35 11.57
C SER A 137 1.76 4.40 11.42
N VAL A 138 1.34 5.61 11.06
CA VAL A 138 2.22 6.77 10.93
C VAL A 138 1.65 7.87 11.79
N SER A 139 2.43 8.31 12.77
CA SER A 139 2.13 9.47 13.61
C SER A 139 2.94 10.65 13.11
N VAL A 140 2.24 11.74 12.82
CA VAL A 140 2.83 12.99 12.34
C VAL A 140 2.56 14.08 13.37
N VAL A 141 3.61 14.76 13.82
CA VAL A 141 3.47 15.97 14.65
C VAL A 141 3.63 17.19 13.75
N ILE A 142 2.59 18.00 13.65
CA ILE A 142 2.55 19.21 12.83
C ILE A 142 2.82 20.41 13.74
N LYS A 143 3.73 21.31 13.36
CA LYS A 143 3.91 22.60 14.04
C LYS A 143 2.61 23.37 13.94
N GLY A 144 2.12 23.84 15.09
CA GLY A 144 0.80 24.44 15.30
C GLY A 144 0.19 25.13 14.08
N GLY A 145 -1.05 24.72 13.76
CA GLY A 145 -1.93 25.53 12.93
C GLY A 145 -2.27 26.86 13.60
#